data_AF-A0A1M6SNN0-F1
#
_entry.id   AF-A0A1M6SNN0-F1
#
_cell.length_a   1.000
_cell.length_b   1.000
_cell.length_c   1.000
_cell.angle_alpha   90.00
_cell.angle_beta   90.00
_cell.angle_gamma   90.00
#
_symmetry.space_group_name_H-M   'P 1'
#
loop_
_entity.id
_entity.type
_entity.pdbx_description
1 polymer ?
#
loop_
_entity_poly.entity_id
_entity_poly.type
_entity_poly.pdbx_seq_one_letter_code
_entity_poly.pdbx_strand_id
1 'polypeptide(L)'
;MSSLKEIGKEYQNSCRLLSKKMKELNNRKKQLEESKIKVKRKNAIEYVDNEIHQLKDRLNKLARMYRTTREIGIEARNYYNKEWWRSEEYTVNSRKSRPYIPYYGATKYDYEYESYSNQKDEK
;
A
#
# COMPACT_ATOMS: atom_id res chain seq x y z
N MET A 1 26.59 -14.24 1.16
CA MET A 1 25.15 -14.04 0.87
C MET A 1 24.50 -13.49 2.13
N SER A 2 23.85 -12.33 2.06
CA SER A 2 23.14 -11.75 3.20
C SER A 2 21.93 -12.61 3.56
N SER A 3 21.64 -12.74 4.86
CA SER A 3 20.45 -13.45 5.33
C SER A 3 19.18 -12.65 4.98
N LEU A 4 18.03 -13.33 4.75
CA LEU A 4 16.76 -12.64 4.48
C LEU A 4 16.34 -11.66 5.61
N LYS A 5 16.80 -11.91 6.83
CA LYS A 5 16.61 -11.01 7.98
C LYS A 5 17.40 -9.71 7.84
N GLU A 6 18.61 -9.77 7.31
CA GLU A 6 19.43 -8.59 7.00
C GLU A 6 18.83 -7.82 5.83
N ILE A 7 18.40 -8.53 4.78
CA ILE A 7 17.68 -7.95 3.64
C ILE A 7 16.42 -7.20 4.11
N GLY A 8 15.61 -7.81 5.00
CA GLY A 8 14.44 -7.14 5.58
C GLY A 8 14.76 -5.88 6.41
N LYS A 9 15.96 -5.78 7.00
CA LYS A 9 16.44 -4.55 7.66
C LYS A 9 16.86 -3.49 6.65
N GLU A 10 17.51 -3.89 5.56
CA GLU A 10 17.89 -2.99 4.46
C GLU A 10 16.67 -2.37 3.78
N TYR A 11 15.62 -3.16 3.53
CA TYR A 11 14.33 -2.65 3.03
C TYR A 11 13.69 -1.67 4.01
N GLN A 12 13.75 -1.93 5.32
CA GLN A 12 13.24 -0.98 6.32
C GLN A 12 14.02 0.34 6.34
N ASN A 13 15.35 0.29 6.19
CA ASN A 13 16.18 1.48 6.07
C ASN A 13 15.86 2.26 4.79
N SER A 14 15.66 1.55 3.68
CA SER A 14 15.22 2.13 2.40
C SER A 14 13.86 2.83 2.54
N CYS A 15 12.90 2.23 3.27
CA CYS A 15 11.62 2.84 3.59
C CYS A 15 11.77 4.13 4.41
N ARG A 16 12.68 4.17 5.40
CA ARG A 16 12.97 5.38 6.17
C ARG A 16 13.51 6.50 5.29
N LEU A 17 14.43 6.17 4.37
CA LEU A 17 15.00 7.14 3.44
C LEU A 17 13.93 7.68 2.48
N LEU A 18 13.10 6.81 1.91
CA LEU A 18 11.96 7.20 1.06
C LEU A 18 10.99 8.11 1.81
N SER A 19 10.65 7.77 3.06
CA SER A 19 9.77 8.60 3.90
C SER A 19 10.35 9.99 4.16
N LYS A 20 11.66 10.09 4.46
CA LYS A 20 12.35 11.37 4.64
C LYS A 20 12.28 12.21 3.36
N LYS A 21 12.56 11.62 2.20
CA LYS A 21 12.48 12.30 0.90
C LYS A 21 11.07 12.75 0.56
N MET A 22 10.05 11.95 0.86
CA MET A 22 8.65 12.35 0.70
C MET A 22 8.31 13.56 1.58
N LYS A 23 8.78 13.60 2.83
CA LYS A 23 8.59 14.77 3.71
C LYS A 23 9.26 16.03 3.15
N GLU A 24 10.51 15.93 2.68
CA GLU A 24 11.23 17.04 2.05
C GLU A 24 10.46 17.62 0.85
N LEU A 25 10.00 16.75 -0.06
CA LEU A 25 9.23 17.18 -1.24
C LEU A 25 7.86 17.77 -0.88
N ASN A 26 7.20 17.22 0.15
CA ASN A 26 5.92 17.75 0.60
C ASN A 26 6.07 19.14 1.25
N ASN A 27 7.16 19.36 1.98
CA ASN A 27 7.49 20.69 2.52
C ASN A 27 7.76 21.68 1.39
N ARG A 28 8.52 21.27 0.35
CA ARG A 28 8.77 22.12 -0.81
C ARG A 28 7.48 22.48 -1.55
N LYS A 29 6.57 21.50 -1.71
CA LYS A 29 5.25 21.72 -2.29
C LYS A 29 4.45 22.77 -1.49
N LYS A 30 4.42 22.67 -0.16
CA LYS A 30 3.75 23.66 0.70
C LYS A 30 4.33 25.06 0.54
N GLN A 31 5.66 25.19 0.50
CA GLN A 31 6.32 26.49 0.26
C GLN A 31 5.91 27.10 -1.08
N LEU A 32 5.78 26.28 -2.12
CA LEU A 32 5.31 26.74 -3.44
C LEU A 32 3.84 27.16 -3.41
N GLU A 33 2.96 26.39 -2.75
CA GLU A 33 1.55 26.75 -2.55
C GLU A 33 1.41 28.09 -1.79
N GLU A 34 2.20 28.31 -0.74
CA GLU A 34 2.26 29.59 -0.02
C GLU A 34 2.79 30.74 -0.90
N SER A 35 3.80 30.46 -1.75
CA SER A 35 4.33 31.45 -2.68
C SER A 35 3.30 31.85 -3.74
N LYS A 36 2.48 30.90 -4.20
CA LYS A 36 1.41 31.13 -5.18
C LYS A 36 0.41 32.18 -4.68
N ILE A 37 0.05 32.13 -3.39
CA ILE A 37 -0.89 33.08 -2.77
C ILE A 37 -0.33 34.52 -2.81
N LYS A 38 1.00 34.68 -2.73
CA LYS A 38 1.66 35.98 -2.71
C LYS A 38 1.89 36.57 -4.12
N VAL A 39 1.89 35.74 -5.15
CA VAL A 39 2.22 36.15 -6.52
C VAL A 39 0.98 36.64 -7.26
N LYS A 40 1.02 37.87 -7.78
CA LYS A 40 -0.06 38.49 -8.57
C LYS A 40 0.12 38.40 -10.09
N ARG A 41 1.26 37.91 -10.58
CA ARG A 41 1.59 37.85 -12.02
C ARG A 41 1.18 36.51 -12.64
N LYS A 42 0.33 36.54 -13.67
CA LYS A 42 -0.23 35.35 -14.34
C LYS A 42 0.84 34.34 -14.79
N ASN A 43 1.91 34.78 -15.45
CA ASN A 43 2.98 33.89 -15.93
C ASN A 43 3.74 33.21 -14.78
N ALA A 44 3.88 33.88 -13.64
CA ALA A 44 4.54 33.30 -12.47
C ALA A 44 3.63 32.29 -11.74
N ILE A 45 2.31 32.48 -11.78
CA ILE A 45 1.34 31.51 -11.26
C ILE A 45 1.39 30.20 -12.06
N GLU A 46 1.44 30.29 -13.39
CA GLU A 46 1.51 29.12 -14.27
C GLU A 46 2.80 28.31 -14.05
N TYR A 47 3.94 28.99 -13.89
CA TYR A 47 5.21 28.35 -13.54
C TYR A 47 5.11 27.58 -12.20
N VAL A 48 4.56 28.22 -11.16
CA VAL A 48 4.39 27.60 -9.85
C VAL A 48 3.45 26.39 -9.91
N ASP A 49 2.38 26.47 -10.70
CA ASP A 49 1.45 25.35 -10.88
C ASP A 49 2.11 24.16 -11.59
N ASN A 50 2.95 24.41 -12.60
CA ASN A 50 3.74 23.37 -13.24
C ASN A 50 4.72 22.69 -12.27
N GLU A 51 5.41 23.46 -11.43
CA GLU A 51 6.30 22.89 -10.39
C GLU A 51 5.52 22.06 -9.36
N ILE A 52 4.36 22.55 -8.88
CA ILE A 52 3.51 21.81 -7.95
C ILE A 52 3.03 20.50 -8.58
N HIS A 53 2.67 20.51 -9.86
CA HIS A 53 2.24 19.31 -10.58
C HIS A 53 3.37 18.28 -10.68
N GLN A 54 4.58 18.70 -11.07
CA GLN A 54 5.76 17.83 -11.10
C GLN A 54 6.10 17.25 -9.72
N LEU A 55 5.96 18.03 -8.64
CA LEU A 55 6.17 17.55 -7.27
C LEU A 55 5.12 16.51 -6.87
N LYS A 56 3.85 16.69 -7.24
CA LYS A 56 2.79 15.69 -7.01
C LYS A 56 3.12 14.37 -7.70
N ASP A 57 3.56 14.41 -8.95
CA ASP A 57 3.96 13.21 -9.68
C ASP A 57 5.14 12.48 -9.04
N ARG A 58 6.17 13.22 -8.62
CA ARG A 58 7.31 12.64 -7.89
C ARG A 58 6.88 12.02 -6.57
N LEU A 59 6.00 12.69 -5.81
CA LEU A 59 5.45 12.16 -4.56
C LEU A 59 4.65 10.87 -4.80
N ASN A 60 3.84 10.82 -5.86
CA ASN A 60 3.07 9.62 -6.21
C ASN A 60 3.99 8.44 -6.56
N LYS A 61 5.05 8.68 -7.35
CA LYS A 61 6.06 7.65 -7.68
C LYS A 61 6.75 7.14 -6.43
N LEU A 62 7.21 8.04 -5.55
CA LEU A 62 7.85 7.66 -4.29
C LEU A 62 6.90 6.92 -3.34
N ALA A 63 5.62 7.28 -3.30
CA ALA A 63 4.62 6.58 -2.50
C ALA A 63 4.41 5.13 -2.98
N ARG A 64 4.37 4.91 -4.31
CA ARG A 64 4.30 3.55 -4.88
C ARG A 64 5.54 2.73 -4.55
N MET A 65 6.73 3.32 -4.73
CA MET A 65 7.99 2.67 -4.35
C MET A 65 8.00 2.32 -2.87
N TYR A 66 7.62 3.26 -1.99
CA TYR A 66 7.58 3.02 -0.54
C TYR A 66 6.68 1.83 -0.17
N ARG A 67 5.47 1.75 -0.75
CA ARG A 67 4.55 0.62 -0.50
C ARG A 67 5.17 -0.71 -0.90
N THR A 68 5.70 -0.77 -2.13
CA THR A 68 6.34 -1.97 -2.68
C THR A 68 7.55 -2.40 -1.83
N THR A 69 8.45 -1.46 -1.52
CA THR A 69 9.64 -1.70 -0.68
C THR A 69 9.26 -2.15 0.73
N ARG A 70 8.15 -1.63 1.28
CA ARG A 70 7.65 -2.02 2.60
C ARG A 70 7.10 -3.45 2.58
N GLU A 71 6.31 -3.80 1.57
CA GLU A 71 5.74 -5.15 1.40
C GLU A 71 6.85 -6.19 1.27
N ILE A 72 7.80 -5.98 0.36
CA ILE A 72 8.95 -6.87 0.17
C ILE A 72 9.77 -6.99 1.47
N GLY A 73 9.97 -5.87 2.19
CA GLY A 73 10.70 -5.89 3.46
C GLY A 73 10.00 -6.67 4.57
N ILE A 74 8.66 -6.67 4.59
CA ILE A 74 7.84 -7.47 5.52
C ILE A 74 7.94 -8.95 5.14
N GLU A 75 7.76 -9.29 3.86
CA GLU A 75 7.86 -10.66 3.37
C GLU A 75 9.24 -11.27 3.63
N ALA A 76 10.32 -10.56 3.27
CA ALA A 76 11.69 -11.02 3.49
C ALA A 76 11.99 -11.29 4.97
N ARG A 77 11.45 -10.45 5.87
CA ARG A 77 11.61 -10.65 7.32
C ARG A 77 10.83 -11.85 7.83
N ASN A 78 9.62 -12.05 7.31
CA ASN A 78 8.69 -13.05 7.80
C ASN A 78 8.93 -14.43 7.19
N TYR A 79 9.58 -14.53 6.03
CA TYR A 79 9.76 -15.75 5.24
C TYR A 79 10.24 -16.99 6.04
N TYR A 80 11.07 -16.80 7.06
CA TYR A 80 11.59 -17.89 7.90
C TYR A 80 10.88 -18.08 9.25
N ASN A 81 9.92 -17.23 9.62
CA ASN A 81 9.10 -17.45 10.81
C ASN A 81 8.13 -18.60 10.52
N LYS A 82 8.38 -19.82 11.00
CA LYS A 82 7.60 -21.05 10.65
C LYS A 82 6.07 -20.95 10.77
N GLU A 83 5.54 -19.91 11.40
CA GLU A 83 4.12 -19.63 11.60
C GLU A 83 3.60 -18.47 10.72
N TRP A 84 4.45 -17.77 9.95
CA TRP A 84 4.06 -16.61 9.15
C TRP A 84 3.00 -16.94 8.10
N TRP A 85 3.20 -18.07 7.41
CA TRP A 85 2.30 -18.63 6.41
C TRP A 85 1.07 -19.33 7.02
N ARG A 86 0.95 -19.38 8.35
CA ARG A 86 -0.21 -19.91 9.07
C ARG A 86 -0.91 -18.87 9.93
N SER A 87 -0.32 -17.68 10.11
CA SER A 87 -0.91 -16.62 10.91
C SER A 87 -2.15 -16.06 10.20
N GLU A 88 -3.28 -16.01 10.90
CA GLU A 88 -4.53 -15.40 10.40
C GLU A 88 -4.38 -13.91 10.09
N GLU A 89 -3.38 -13.25 10.69
CA GLU A 89 -3.04 -11.84 10.43
C GLU A 89 -2.48 -11.60 9.01
N TYR A 90 -1.77 -12.58 8.44
CA TYR A 90 -1.01 -12.41 7.18
C TYR A 90 -1.46 -13.34 6.05
N THR A 91 -1.96 -14.52 6.39
CA THR A 91 -2.67 -15.34 5.43
C THR A 91 -4.13 -14.95 5.45
N VAL A 92 -4.64 -14.53 4.29
CA VAL A 92 -6.07 -14.29 4.07
C VAL A 92 -6.81 -15.63 4.04
N ASN A 93 -6.58 -16.48 5.05
CA ASN A 93 -7.21 -17.79 5.23
C ASN A 93 -8.47 -17.68 6.10
N SER A 94 -8.69 -16.53 6.74
CA SER A 94 -10.03 -16.16 7.16
C SER A 94 -10.81 -15.80 5.89
N ARG A 95 -11.75 -16.67 5.55
CA ARG A 95 -12.86 -16.40 4.64
C ARG A 95 -13.36 -14.99 4.93
N LYS A 96 -12.91 -13.98 4.18
CA LYS A 96 -13.50 -12.64 4.25
C LYS A 96 -14.96 -12.87 3.95
N SER A 97 -15.82 -12.74 4.96
CA SER A 97 -17.25 -12.68 4.73
C SER A 97 -17.42 -11.52 3.77
N ARG A 98 -17.67 -11.83 2.49
CA ARG A 98 -18.02 -10.80 1.52
C ARG A 98 -19.23 -10.11 2.14
N PRO A 99 -19.23 -8.78 2.38
CA PRO A 99 -20.45 -8.11 2.76
C PRO A 99 -21.46 -8.45 1.67
N TYR A 100 -22.56 -9.08 2.07
CA TYR A 100 -23.67 -9.39 1.19
C TYR A 100 -24.09 -8.08 0.52
N ILE A 101 -23.91 -7.98 -0.79
CA ILE A 101 -24.41 -6.87 -1.59
C ILE A 101 -25.82 -7.30 -2.00
N PRO A 102 -26.90 -6.82 -1.37
CA PRO A 102 -28.23 -7.03 -1.90
C PRO A 102 -28.31 -6.30 -3.24
N TYR A 103 -28.11 -7.04 -4.32
CA TYR A 103 -28.48 -6.58 -5.66
C TYR A 103 -30.00 -6.44 -5.64
N TYR A 104 -30.50 -5.21 -5.51
CA TYR A 104 -31.90 -4.91 -5.80
C TYR A 104 -32.14 -5.28 -7.27
N GLY A 105 -32.62 -6.50 -7.52
CA GLY A 105 -32.98 -6.99 -8.85
C GLY A 105 -32.64 -8.45 -9.19
N ALA A 106 -31.96 -9.22 -8.33
CA ALA A 106 -31.75 -10.65 -8.62
C ALA A 106 -32.95 -11.48 -8.09
N THR A 107 -33.81 -11.89 -9.01
CA THR A 107 -34.95 -12.78 -8.76
C THR A 107 -34.49 -14.08 -8.10
N LYS A 108 -35.21 -14.48 -7.04
CA LYS A 108 -35.06 -15.73 -6.29
C LYS A 108 -35.13 -16.95 -7.22
N TYR A 109 -34.00 -17.48 -7.71
CA TYR A 109 -33.88 -18.88 -8.09
C TYR A 109 -32.43 -19.35 -7.91
N ASP A 110 -32.29 -20.24 -6.94
CA ASP A 110 -31.46 -21.45 -6.92
C ASP A 110 -29.96 -21.34 -7.23
N TYR A 111 -29.18 -21.27 -6.14
CA TYR A 111 -27.91 -22.00 -6.07
C TYR A 111 -27.84 -22.68 -4.70
N GLU A 112 -28.28 -23.93 -4.65
CA GLU A 112 -27.84 -24.89 -3.64
C GLU A 112 -26.32 -25.03 -3.77
N TYR A 113 -25.58 -24.46 -2.82
CA TYR A 113 -24.17 -24.78 -2.66
C TYR A 113 -24.05 -25.71 -1.46
N GLU A 114 -24.14 -27.01 -1.72
CA GLU A 114 -23.79 -28.06 -0.75
C GLU A 114 -22.34 -27.83 -0.28
N SER A 115 -22.18 -27.26 0.92
CA SER A 115 -20.89 -27.27 1.58
C SER A 115 -20.69 -28.64 2.24
N TYR A 116 -19.95 -29.53 1.58
CA TYR A 116 -19.38 -30.70 2.25
C TYR A 116 -18.42 -30.21 3.34
N SER A 117 -18.93 -30.21 4.55
CA SER A 117 -18.15 -30.13 5.77
C SER A 117 -17.67 -31.53 6.12
N ASN A 118 -16.40 -31.60 6.56
CA ASN A 118 -15.88 -32.63 7.47
C ASN A 118 -16.07 -34.09 7.07
N GLN A 119 -15.07 -34.67 6.42
CA GLN A 119 -14.70 -36.05 6.73
C GLN A 119 -13.35 -36.03 7.46
N LYS A 120 -13.47 -36.23 8.77
CA LYS A 120 -12.42 -36.79 9.61
C LYS A 120 -12.07 -38.15 9.03
N ASP A 121 -10.84 -38.34 8.60
CA ASP A 121 -10.30 -39.69 8.47
C ASP A 121 -9.47 -39.97 9.73
N GLU A 122 -10.18 -40.45 10.74
CA GLU A 122 -9.63 -41.35 11.74
C GLU A 122 -9.40 -42.71 11.04
N LYS A 123 -8.15 -43.18 11.01
CA LYS A 123 -7.78 -44.57 11.24
C LYS A 123 -6.28 -44.72 11.45
#